data_AF-Q9H3S9-F1
#
_entry.id   AF-Q9H3S9-F1
#
_cell.length_a   1.000
_cell.length_b   1.000
_cell.length_c   1.000
_cell.angle_alpha   90.00
_cell.angle_beta   90.00
_cell.angle_gamma   90.00
#
_symmetry.space_group_name_H-M   'P 1'
#
loop_
_entity.id
_entity.type
_entity.pdbx_description
1 polymer ?
#
loop_
_entity_poly.entity_id
_entity_poly.type
_entity_poly.pdbx_seq_one_letter_code
_entity_poly.pdbx_strand_id
1 'polypeptide(L)'
;ESLTLHRSGGHIAHLHVLAVHRTFRQQGRGPILLWRYLHHLGSQPAVRRAALMCEDALVPFYERFSFHAVGPCAITVGSLTFMELHCSLRGHPFLRRNSGC
;
A
#
# COMPACT_ATOMS: atom_id res chain seq x y z
N GLU A 1 14.61 -4.65 4.27
CA GLU A 1 14.69 -6.13 4.33
C GLU A 1 13.40 -6.88 3.93
N SER A 2 12.21 -6.25 3.88
CA SER A 2 10.95 -6.97 3.60
C SER A 2 10.64 -7.21 2.11
N LEU A 3 11.37 -6.57 1.20
CA LEU A 3 11.00 -6.56 -0.23
C LEU A 3 11.51 -7.79 -1.00
N THR A 4 12.57 -8.45 -0.52
CA THR A 4 13.21 -9.59 -1.21
C THR A 4 12.98 -10.92 -0.51
N LEU A 5 12.57 -10.93 0.77
CA LEU A 5 12.49 -12.15 1.57
C LEU A 5 11.21 -12.18 2.41
N HIS A 6 10.34 -13.15 2.13
CA HIS A 6 9.17 -13.40 2.95
C HIS A 6 9.60 -14.05 4.27
N ARG A 7 9.41 -13.34 5.39
CA ARG A 7 9.52 -13.91 6.73
C ARG A 7 8.12 -14.23 7.25
N SER A 8 7.84 -15.52 7.44
CA SER A 8 6.56 -16.05 7.92
C SER A 8 6.17 -15.60 9.35
N GLY A 9 7.09 -14.97 10.10
CA GLY A 9 6.83 -14.31 11.40
C GLY A 9 6.84 -12.77 11.36
N GLY A 10 6.91 -12.16 10.16
CA GLY A 10 6.93 -10.71 10.02
C GLY A 10 5.57 -10.07 10.35
N HIS A 11 5.61 -8.87 10.92
CA HIS A 11 4.40 -8.08 11.21
C HIS A 11 4.04 -7.09 10.10
N ILE A 12 4.66 -7.23 8.92
CA ILE A 12 4.53 -6.33 7.78
C ILE A 12 3.94 -7.10 6.62
N ALA A 13 2.79 -6.66 6.12
CA ALA A 13 2.24 -7.15 4.87
C ALA A 13 2.81 -6.34 3.71
N HIS A 14 3.56 -6.99 2.84
CA HIS A 14 4.19 -6.33 1.70
C HIS A 14 3.30 -6.48 0.44
N LEU A 15 2.84 -5.36 -0.12
CA LEU A 15 2.12 -5.36 -1.39
C LEU A 15 3.13 -5.36 -2.53
N HIS A 16 3.26 -6.51 -3.18
CA HIS A 16 4.16 -6.66 -4.33
C HIS A 16 3.60 -6.04 -5.59
N VAL A 17 2.30 -6.20 -5.86
CA VAL A 17 1.65 -5.71 -7.07
C VAL A 17 0.23 -5.25 -6.78
N LEU A 18 -0.12 -4.06 -7.27
CA LEU A 18 -1.49 -3.56 -7.36
C LEU A 18 -1.73 -3.03 -8.77
N ALA A 19 -2.63 -3.68 -9.51
CA ALA A 19 -2.95 -3.28 -10.87
C ALA A 19 -4.46 -3.30 -11.10
N VAL A 20 -4.94 -2.33 -11.86
CA VAL A 20 -6.31 -2.31 -12.39
C VAL A 20 -6.23 -2.41 -13.90
N HIS A 21 -7.03 -3.31 -14.47
CA HIS A 21 -7.14 -3.50 -15.90
C HIS A 21 -7.51 -2.18 -16.61
N ARG A 22 -6.86 -1.90 -17.75
CA ARG A 22 -6.90 -0.58 -18.43
C ARG A 22 -8.31 -0.02 -18.62
N THR A 23 -9.25 -0.86 -19.04
CA THR A 23 -10.65 -0.50 -19.31
C THR A 23 -11.42 -0.04 -18.07
N PHE A 24 -10.90 -0.36 -16.88
CA PHE A 24 -11.56 -0.08 -15.59
C PHE A 24 -10.76 0.88 -14.71
N ARG A 25 -9.72 1.52 -15.25
CA ARG A 25 -8.99 2.59 -14.57
C ARG A 25 -9.85 3.84 -14.48
N GLN A 26 -9.51 4.75 -13.56
CA GLN A 26 -10.23 6.00 -13.30
C GLN A 26 -11.72 5.89 -12.90
N GLN A 27 -12.22 4.67 -12.66
CA GLN A 27 -13.57 4.42 -12.14
C GLN A 27 -13.58 4.20 -10.60
N GLY A 28 -12.54 4.65 -9.89
CA GLY A 28 -12.42 4.45 -8.43
C GLY A 28 -12.10 3.02 -7.98
N ARG A 29 -11.97 2.04 -8.88
CA ARG A 29 -11.74 0.62 -8.53
C ARG A 29 -10.43 0.37 -7.78
N GLY A 30 -9.35 1.05 -8.17
CA GLY A 30 -8.05 0.93 -7.51
C GLY A 30 -8.10 1.35 -6.04
N PRO A 31 -8.56 2.58 -5.73
CA PRO A 31 -8.85 3.04 -4.37
C PRO A 31 -9.69 2.06 -3.53
N ILE A 32 -10.81 1.58 -4.10
CA ILE A 32 -11.71 0.65 -3.39
C ILE A 32 -11.02 -0.67 -3.10
N LEU A 33 -10.28 -1.22 -4.06
CA LEU A 33 -9.55 -2.46 -3.91
C LEU A 33 -8.47 -2.34 -2.82
N LEU A 34 -7.67 -1.28 -2.86
CA LEU A 34 -6.63 -1.02 -1.87
C LEU A 34 -7.22 -0.86 -0.47
N TRP A 35 -8.26 -0.04 -0.32
CA TRP A 35 -8.91 0.16 0.98
C TRP A 35 -9.45 -1.14 1.56
N ARG A 36 -10.15 -1.94 0.74
CA ARG A 36 -10.70 -3.24 1.17
C ARG A 36 -9.58 -4.22 1.53
N TYR A 37 -8.46 -4.18 0.83
CA TYR A 37 -7.30 -5.00 1.13
C TYR A 37 -6.65 -4.61 2.48
N LEU A 38 -6.47 -3.32 2.74
CA LEU A 38 -5.93 -2.84 4.03
C LEU A 38 -6.84 -3.20 5.20
N HIS A 39 -8.17 -3.12 5.02
CA HIS A 39 -9.13 -3.57 6.01
C HIS A 39 -8.99 -5.07 6.29
N HIS A 40 -8.87 -5.88 5.23
CA HIS A 40 -8.64 -7.30 5.38
C HIS A 40 -7.33 -7.60 6.12
N LEU A 41 -6.24 -6.90 5.79
CA LEU A 41 -4.96 -7.04 6.51
C LEU A 41 -5.05 -6.64 7.98
N GLY A 42 -5.73 -5.53 8.30
CA GLY A 42 -5.88 -5.07 9.67
C GLY A 42 -6.73 -5.97 10.56
N SER A 43 -7.61 -6.80 9.97
CA SER A 43 -8.33 -7.85 10.71
C SER A 43 -7.43 -9.03 11.13
N GLN A 44 -6.23 -9.14 10.57
CA GLN A 44 -5.30 -10.22 10.91
C GLN A 44 -4.44 -9.80 12.12
N PRO A 45 -4.46 -10.55 13.23
CA PRO A 45 -3.75 -10.16 14.46
C PRO A 45 -2.22 -10.13 14.32
N ALA A 46 -1.68 -10.84 13.32
CA ALA A 46 -0.25 -10.90 13.04
C ALA A 46 0.27 -9.65 12.31
N VAL A 47 -0.57 -8.97 11.53
CA VAL A 47 -0.17 -7.86 10.65
C VAL A 47 -0.34 -6.54 11.39
N ARG A 48 0.74 -5.77 11.51
CA ARG A 48 0.75 -4.46 12.19
C ARG A 48 0.94 -3.31 11.22
N ARG A 49 1.59 -3.54 10.08
CA ARG A 49 1.89 -2.52 9.07
C ARG A 49 1.73 -3.10 7.67
N ALA A 50 1.41 -2.26 6.71
CA ALA A 50 1.53 -2.56 5.28
C ALA A 50 2.71 -1.78 4.70
N ALA A 51 3.44 -2.38 3.78
CA ALA A 51 4.51 -1.73 3.03
C ALA A 51 4.33 -1.96 1.54
N LEU A 52 4.71 -0.99 0.72
CA LEU A 52 4.72 -1.10 -0.73
C LEU A 52 5.82 -0.23 -1.31
N MET A 53 6.16 -0.50 -2.57
CA MET A 53 7.00 0.37 -3.37
C MET A 53 6.18 0.93 -4.55
N CYS A 54 6.35 2.22 -4.85
CA CYS A 54 5.71 2.85 -6.00
C CYS A 54 6.62 3.93 -6.61
N GLU A 55 6.38 4.27 -7.87
CA GLU A 55 7.04 5.41 -8.50
C GLU A 55 6.61 6.72 -7.84
N ASP A 56 7.46 7.76 -7.90
CA ASP A 56 7.25 9.06 -7.26
C ASP A 56 5.89 9.70 -7.59
N ALA A 57 5.43 9.55 -8.84
CA ALA A 57 4.14 10.07 -9.30
C ALA A 57 2.93 9.45 -8.57
N LEU A 58 3.08 8.26 -8.00
CA LEU A 58 2.03 7.55 -7.26
C LEU A 58 2.07 7.79 -5.76
N VAL A 59 3.11 8.44 -5.23
CA VAL A 59 3.24 8.75 -3.79
C VAL A 59 1.99 9.48 -3.28
N PRO A 60 1.52 10.58 -3.90
CA PRO A 60 0.33 11.30 -3.42
C PRO A 60 -0.95 10.46 -3.48
N PHE A 61 -1.00 9.46 -4.38
CA PHE A 61 -2.12 8.54 -4.43
C PHE A 61 -2.20 7.69 -3.16
N TYR A 62 -1.07 7.13 -2.73
CA TYR A 62 -1.00 6.23 -1.58
C TYR A 62 -1.06 6.97 -0.24
N GLU A 63 -0.55 8.21 -0.15
CA GLU A 63 -0.65 9.03 1.05
C GLU A 63 -2.09 9.25 1.53
N ARG A 64 -3.06 9.25 0.60
CA ARG A 64 -4.49 9.31 0.92
C ARG A 64 -5.01 8.10 1.70
N PHE A 65 -4.28 6.99 1.73
CA PHE A 65 -4.58 5.78 2.48
C PHE A 65 -3.68 5.61 3.71
N SER A 66 -3.15 6.72 4.24
CA SER A 66 -2.25 6.74 5.40
C SER A 66 -0.92 6.01 5.17
N PHE A 67 -0.49 5.92 3.93
CA PHE A 67 0.89 5.56 3.64
C PHE A 67 1.78 6.79 3.81
N HIS A 68 2.98 6.58 4.33
CA HIS A 68 4.01 7.60 4.45
C HIS A 68 5.25 7.14 3.70
N ALA A 69 5.82 8.02 2.89
CA ALA A 69 7.10 7.78 2.25
C ALA A 69 8.20 7.65 3.31
N VAL A 70 8.93 6.55 3.27
CA VAL A 70 10.06 6.25 4.14
C VAL A 70 11.38 6.68 3.48
N GLY A 71 11.43 6.64 2.15
CA GLY A 71 12.58 7.06 1.36
C GLY A 71 12.73 6.25 0.08
N PRO A 72 13.78 6.51 -0.71
CA PRO A 72 14.08 5.78 -1.92
C PRO A 72 14.25 4.28 -1.61
N CYS A 73 13.53 3.44 -2.36
CA CYS A 73 13.66 2.00 -2.27
C CYS A 73 15.03 1.59 -2.84
N ALA A 74 15.74 0.71 -2.14
CA ALA A 74 17.00 0.14 -2.61
C ALA A 74 16.82 -0.80 -3.83
N ILE A 75 15.58 -1.14 -4.18
CA ILE A 75 15.25 -2.01 -5.31
C ILE A 75 14.97 -1.16 -6.54
N THR A 76 15.75 -1.41 -7.57
CA THR A 76 15.56 -0.87 -8.91
C THR A 76 15.11 -1.98 -9.85
N VAL A 77 14.11 -1.71 -10.69
CA VAL A 77 13.66 -2.64 -11.74
C VAL A 77 13.99 -2.01 -13.08
N GLY A 78 15.07 -2.46 -13.71
CA GLY A 78 15.64 -1.80 -14.88
C GLY A 78 16.13 -0.39 -14.52
N SER A 79 15.63 0.63 -15.23
CA SER A 79 15.93 2.05 -14.97
C SER A 79 14.91 2.74 -14.06
N LEU A 80 13.93 2.00 -13.51
CA LEU A 80 12.89 2.57 -12.66
C LEU A 80 13.36 2.64 -11.21
N THR A 81 13.21 3.83 -10.62
CA THR A 81 13.38 4.10 -9.19
C THR A 81 12.02 4.11 -8.50
N PHE A 82 11.97 3.61 -7.28
CA PHE A 82 10.74 3.55 -6.50
C PHE A 82 10.95 4.21 -5.13
N MET A 83 9.88 4.75 -4.58
CA MET A 83 9.77 5.19 -3.21
C MET A 83 9.17 4.06 -2.37
N GLU A 84 9.74 3.79 -1.19
CA GLU A 84 9.16 2.85 -0.22
C GLU A 84 8.17 3.60 0.67
N LEU A 85 6.96 3.04 0.81
CA LEU A 85 5.87 3.63 1.58
C LEU A 85 5.35 2.64 2.62
N HIS A 86 5.13 3.12 3.84
CA HIS A 86 4.63 2.31 4.96
C HIS A 86 3.30 2.88 5.50
N CYS A 87 2.37 2.01 5.84
CA CYS A 87 1.09 2.33 6.46
C CYS A 87 0.93 1.53 7.77
N SER A 88 0.55 2.20 8.86
CA SER A 88 0.25 1.52 10.13
C SER A 88 -1.19 1.01 10.14
N LEU A 89 -1.38 -0.27 10.46
CA LEU A 89 -2.71 -0.90 10.51
C LEU A 89 -3.26 -1.02 11.93
N ARG A 90 -2.47 -0.69 12.97
CA ARG A 90 -2.93 -0.70 14.36
C ARG A 90 -3.68 0.58 14.73
N GLY A 91 -4.90 0.43 15.23
CA GLY A 91 -5.61 1.47 15.97
C GLY A 91 -6.20 2.61 15.12
N HIS A 92 -6.26 2.47 13.80
CA HIS A 92 -7.01 3.42 13.00
C HIS A 92 -8.50 3.10 13.09
N PRO A 93 -9.36 4.06 13.52
CA PRO A 93 -10.77 4.00 13.14
C PRO A 93 -10.75 4.12 11.62
N PHE A 94 -10.89 2.98 10.93
CA PHE A 94 -10.72 2.87 9.48
C PHE A 94 -11.41 4.05 8.80
N LEU A 95 -10.59 4.89 8.15
CA LEU A 95 -10.97 6.18 7.60
C LEU A 95 -12.38 6.14 7.04
N ARG A 96 -13.22 6.99 7.66
CA ARG A 96 -14.57 7.33 7.22
C ARG A 96 -14.58 7.40 5.71
N ARG A 97 -15.40 6.56 5.09
CA ARG A 97 -15.72 6.58 3.66
C ARG A 97 -15.80 8.04 3.23
N ASN A 98 -14.87 8.50 2.39
CA ASN A 98 -15.02 9.81 1.74
C ASN A 98 -16.13 9.67 0.68
N SER A 99 -17.36 9.43 1.15
CA SER A 99 -18.57 9.71 0.40
C SER A 99 -18.83 11.20 0.58
N GLY A 100 -18.03 12.02 -0.09
CA GLY A 100 -18.43 13.38 -0.40
C GLY A 100 -19.59 13.30 -1.39
N CYS A 101 -20.80 13.54 -0.89
CA CYS A 101 -21.86 14.15 -1.67
C CYS A 101 -21.57 15.65 -1.76
#